data_AF-A0A7C4T047-F1
#
_entry.id   AF-A0A7C4T047-F1
#
_cell.length_a   1.000
_cell.length_b   1.000
_cell.length_c   1.000
_cell.angle_alpha   90.00
_cell.angle_beta   90.00
_cell.angle_gamma   90.00
#
_symmetry.space_group_name_H-M   'P 1'
#
loop_
_entity.id
_entity.type
_entity.pdbx_description
1 polymer ?
#
loop_
_entity_poly.entity_id
_entity_poly.type
_entity_poly.pdbx_seq_one_letter_code
_entity_poly.pdbx_strand_id
1 'polypeptide(L)'
;AIAARAIGAREGVLYIRAEYPLAVQRIRAAIEICYERGLLGDLKLSIMEGAGAFVCGEETALLASIEGKRGMPSLRPPYPAEEGLWDKPTLINNVETYAAIPWIFRNEAGAYSSIGTAGSKGTKVFALTGKVNRGGLIEVPMGMTIRHIVEQIGGGIAGGAKFKAVQIGGPSGGCVPASLADTPIDYESLLSVGAMMGSGGMVVLDETDCMVDIARYFLEFTQAQSCGKCTYCRVGTKRMLEMLTDLCEGKPCDLDALENLAKQIKAGSLCGLGKTAPNPVLSTLHYFREEYEEHIHHKKCRAGVCSALLSYTINDKCVGCGACKRVCPVDAIEGTRKEKHRIDQNKCIKCGQCYQTCKFSAITRA
;
A
#
# COMPACT_ATOMS: atom_id res chain seq x y z
N ALA A 1 -9.44 23.27 18.46
CA ALA A 1 -9.58 24.68 18.88
C ALA A 1 -9.75 25.64 17.70
N ILE A 2 -8.70 25.91 16.90
CA ILE A 2 -8.76 26.90 15.79
C ILE A 2 -9.88 26.60 14.79
N ALA A 3 -9.91 25.38 14.23
CA ALA A 3 -10.95 24.98 13.28
C ALA A 3 -12.37 25.06 13.88
N ALA A 4 -12.53 24.60 15.12
CA ALA A 4 -13.81 24.67 15.83
C ALA A 4 -14.30 26.11 15.99
N ARG A 5 -13.41 27.04 16.36
CA ARG A 5 -13.73 28.47 16.47
C ARG A 5 -14.12 29.08 15.12
N ALA A 6 -13.47 28.67 14.03
CA ALA A 6 -13.77 29.17 12.69
C ALA A 6 -15.18 28.79 12.20
N ILE A 7 -15.68 27.61 12.59
CA ILE A 7 -17.01 27.12 12.19
C ILE A 7 -18.07 27.25 13.30
N GLY A 8 -17.73 27.80 14.46
CA GLY A 8 -18.63 27.91 15.60
C GLY A 8 -18.96 26.58 16.30
N ALA A 9 -18.14 25.54 16.12
CA ALA A 9 -18.35 24.25 16.78
C ALA A 9 -18.00 24.30 18.27
N ARG A 10 -18.88 23.72 19.09
CA ARG A 10 -18.73 23.60 20.56
C ARG A 10 -18.27 22.21 21.00
N GLU A 11 -18.31 21.24 20.09
CA GLU A 11 -17.93 19.85 20.35
C GLU A 11 -16.98 19.37 19.25
N GLY A 12 -16.04 18.50 19.62
CA GLY A 12 -15.12 17.86 18.70
C GLY A 12 -14.78 16.45 19.15
N VAL A 13 -14.71 15.52 18.19
CA VAL A 13 -14.36 14.13 18.44
C VAL A 13 -13.05 13.80 17.74
N LEU A 14 -12.08 13.27 18.49
CA LEU A 14 -10.88 12.68 17.91
C LEU A 14 -11.10 11.18 17.73
N TYR A 15 -11.26 10.74 16.49
CA TYR A 15 -11.35 9.33 16.15
C TYR A 15 -9.93 8.75 16.01
N ILE A 16 -9.51 7.93 16.96
CA ILE A 16 -8.17 7.34 17.02
C ILE A 16 -8.31 5.82 16.91
N ARG A 17 -7.50 5.21 16.05
CA ARG A 17 -7.45 3.74 15.92
C ARG A 17 -7.00 3.08 17.23
N ALA A 18 -7.69 2.02 17.66
CA ALA A 18 -7.33 1.27 18.87
C ALA A 18 -5.93 0.63 18.80
N GLU A 19 -5.39 0.41 17.59
CA GLU A 19 -4.01 -0.06 17.42
C GLU A 19 -2.95 0.94 17.91
N TYR A 20 -3.33 2.18 18.28
CA TYR A 20 -2.43 3.24 18.71
C TYR A 20 -2.59 3.62 20.20
N PRO A 21 -2.38 2.69 21.15
CA PRO A 21 -2.64 2.94 22.57
C PRO A 21 -1.79 4.08 23.14
N LEU A 22 -0.53 4.19 22.70
CA LEU A 22 0.35 5.28 23.12
C LEU A 22 -0.12 6.65 22.60
N ALA A 23 -0.69 6.70 21.38
CA ALA A 23 -1.24 7.94 20.84
C ALA A 23 -2.50 8.36 21.61
N VAL A 24 -3.40 7.42 21.91
CA VAL A 24 -4.58 7.68 22.75
C VAL A 24 -4.17 8.23 24.10
N GLN A 25 -3.23 7.57 24.80
CA GLN A 25 -2.75 8.03 26.10
C GLN A 25 -2.17 9.45 26.05
N ARG A 26 -1.33 9.75 25.04
CA ARG A 26 -0.71 11.07 24.88
C ARG A 26 -1.72 12.15 24.54
N ILE A 27 -2.69 11.86 23.67
CA ILE A 27 -3.74 12.81 23.29
C ILE A 27 -4.68 13.07 24.48
N ARG A 28 -5.03 12.05 25.27
CA ARG A 28 -5.79 12.25 26.53
C ARG A 28 -5.07 13.23 27.44
N ALA A 29 -3.80 12.98 27.74
CA ALA A 29 -3.00 13.87 28.59
C ALA A 29 -2.90 15.30 28.02
N ALA A 30 -2.73 15.43 26.70
CA ALA A 30 -2.67 16.74 26.05
C ALA A 30 -4.00 17.52 26.13
N ILE A 31 -5.14 16.83 26.03
CA ILE A 31 -6.47 17.44 26.18
C ILE A 31 -6.66 17.97 27.60
N GLU A 32 -6.30 17.18 28.62
CA GLU A 32 -6.35 17.62 30.02
C GLU A 32 -5.50 18.87 30.27
N ILE A 33 -4.25 18.87 29.79
CA ILE A 33 -3.37 20.05 29.87
C ILE A 33 -4.01 21.27 29.20
N CYS A 34 -4.71 21.09 28.09
CA CYS A 34 -5.38 22.19 27.40
C CYS A 34 -6.59 22.72 28.18
N TYR A 35 -7.34 21.86 28.87
CA TYR A 35 -8.42 22.30 29.77
C TYR A 35 -7.88 23.03 31.00
N GLU A 36 -6.87 22.48 31.69
CA GLU A 36 -6.23 23.09 32.86
C GLU A 36 -5.70 24.49 32.57
N ARG A 37 -5.16 24.70 31.35
CA ARG A 37 -4.63 25.98 30.90
C ARG A 37 -5.67 26.90 30.25
N GLY A 38 -6.94 26.50 30.18
CA GLY A 38 -8.01 27.28 29.57
C GLY A 38 -7.85 27.51 28.06
N LEU A 39 -7.10 26.66 27.35
CA LEU A 39 -6.79 26.84 25.92
C LEU A 39 -7.95 26.45 24.99
N LEU A 40 -8.95 25.71 25.50
CA LEU A 40 -10.09 25.23 24.72
C LEU A 40 -11.32 26.13 24.78
N GLY A 41 -11.40 27.06 25.74
CA GLY A 41 -12.62 27.84 25.98
C GLY A 41 -13.82 26.93 26.22
N ASP A 42 -14.92 27.16 25.51
CA ASP A 42 -16.15 26.34 25.61
C ASP A 42 -16.11 25.03 24.79
N LEU A 43 -15.02 24.76 24.06
CA LEU A 43 -14.92 23.58 23.20
C LEU A 43 -14.76 22.31 24.05
N LYS A 44 -15.69 21.37 23.88
CA LYS A 44 -15.61 20.03 24.47
C LYS A 44 -14.97 19.05 23.49
N LEU A 45 -13.85 18.46 23.88
CA LEU A 45 -13.18 17.41 23.12
C LEU A 45 -13.40 16.03 23.77
N SER A 46 -13.72 15.05 22.94
CA SER A 46 -13.78 13.63 23.32
C SER A 46 -12.90 12.78 22.40
N ILE A 47 -12.52 11.60 22.87
CA ILE A 47 -11.79 10.61 22.08
C ILE A 47 -12.68 9.41 21.85
N MET A 48 -12.83 9.03 20.59
CA MET A 48 -13.44 7.77 20.18
C MET A 48 -12.33 6.82 19.73
N GLU A 49 -12.20 5.68 20.42
CA GLU A 49 -11.26 4.63 20.03
C GLU A 49 -11.94 3.69 19.01
N GLY A 50 -11.44 3.65 17.78
CA GLY A 50 -11.98 2.82 16.70
C GLY A 50 -11.55 1.35 16.83
N ALA A 51 -12.37 0.41 16.37
CA ALA A 51 -12.16 -1.04 16.56
C ALA A 51 -11.37 -1.73 15.42
N GLY A 52 -10.36 -1.07 14.85
CA GLY A 52 -9.43 -1.70 13.91
C GLY A 52 -9.92 -1.95 12.48
N ALA A 53 -10.89 -1.16 12.00
CA ALA A 53 -11.37 -1.24 10.62
C ALA A 53 -10.82 -0.07 9.78
N PHE A 54 -10.05 -0.36 8.73
CA PHE A 54 -9.46 0.67 7.85
C PHE A 54 -10.53 1.52 7.14
N VAL A 55 -11.66 0.90 6.77
CA VAL A 55 -12.79 1.60 6.15
C VAL A 55 -13.38 2.70 7.03
N CYS A 56 -13.25 2.61 8.36
CA CYS A 56 -13.71 3.66 9.28
C CYS A 56 -12.84 4.93 9.23
N GLY A 57 -11.75 4.95 8.46
CA GLY A 57 -11.05 6.19 8.10
C GLY A 57 -11.75 6.97 6.98
N GLU A 58 -12.73 6.37 6.29
CA GLU A 58 -13.56 7.05 5.30
C GLU A 58 -14.58 7.96 5.99
N GLU A 59 -14.79 9.15 5.43
CA GLU A 59 -15.55 10.25 6.04
C GLU A 59 -16.92 9.82 6.62
N THR A 60 -17.76 9.17 5.82
CA THR A 60 -19.12 8.77 6.23
C THR A 60 -19.13 7.51 7.08
N ALA A 61 -18.19 6.59 6.86
CA ALA A 61 -18.02 5.41 7.70
C ALA A 61 -17.52 5.76 9.11
N LEU A 62 -16.67 6.79 9.22
CA LEU A 62 -16.16 7.34 10.47
C LEU A 62 -17.32 7.86 11.31
N LEU A 63 -18.21 8.65 10.71
CA LEU A 63 -19.42 9.15 11.37
C LEU A 63 -20.29 8.01 11.88
N ALA A 64 -20.64 7.06 11.03
CA ALA A 64 -21.43 5.90 11.41
C ALA A 64 -20.78 5.13 12.59
N SER A 65 -19.45 4.98 12.58
CA SER A 65 -18.72 4.34 13.66
C SER A 65 -18.80 5.12 14.98
N ILE A 66 -18.74 6.45 14.96
CA ILE A 66 -18.90 7.29 16.16
C ILE A 66 -20.32 7.17 16.72
N GLU A 67 -21.32 7.06 15.85
CA GLU A 67 -22.73 6.89 16.22
C GLU A 67 -23.06 5.50 16.79
N GLY A 68 -22.07 4.61 16.91
CA GLY A 68 -22.27 3.22 17.35
C GLY A 68 -22.90 2.32 16.29
N LYS A 69 -23.06 2.81 15.06
CA LYS A 69 -23.50 2.01 13.91
C LYS A 69 -22.30 1.24 13.34
N ARG A 70 -22.58 0.28 12.46
CA ARG A 70 -21.53 -0.38 11.69
C ARG A 70 -20.84 0.66 10.79
N GLY A 71 -19.50 0.71 10.82
CA GLY A 71 -18.67 1.63 10.03
C GLY A 71 -18.75 1.35 8.53
N MET A 72 -19.85 1.77 7.92
CA MET A 72 -20.18 1.57 6.52
C MET A 72 -20.45 2.92 5.87
N PRO A 73 -19.79 3.24 4.75
CA PRO A 73 -20.01 4.51 4.08
C PRO A 73 -21.46 4.69 3.60
N SER A 74 -21.97 5.91 3.60
CA SER A 74 -23.27 6.28 3.04
C SER A 74 -23.11 6.91 1.64
N LEU A 75 -24.19 6.88 0.85
CA LEU A 75 -24.23 7.64 -0.39
C LEU A 75 -24.38 9.13 -0.05
N ARG A 76 -23.79 9.98 -0.89
CA ARG A 76 -23.94 11.43 -0.84
C ARG A 76 -24.81 11.84 -2.04
N PRO A 77 -25.75 12.79 -1.90
CA PRO A 77 -26.11 13.57 -0.69
C PRO A 77 -26.94 12.78 0.37
N PRO A 78 -27.06 13.29 1.62
CA PRO A 78 -26.50 14.56 2.11
C PRO A 78 -24.98 14.49 2.35
N TYR A 79 -24.30 15.64 2.27
CA TYR A 79 -22.88 15.75 2.61
C TYR A 79 -22.71 16.00 4.11
N PRO A 80 -21.64 15.50 4.76
CA PRO A 80 -21.40 15.71 6.19
C PRO A 80 -21.38 17.18 6.63
N ALA A 81 -20.99 18.09 5.75
CA ALA A 81 -21.00 19.52 6.00
C ALA A 81 -22.43 20.10 6.16
N GLU A 82 -23.44 19.42 5.62
CA GLU A 82 -24.86 19.78 5.75
C GLU A 82 -25.51 18.95 6.85
N GLU A 83 -25.33 17.63 6.80
CA GLU A 83 -25.91 16.65 7.72
C GLU A 83 -24.90 15.51 7.93
N GLY A 84 -24.18 15.59 9.05
CA GLY A 84 -23.10 14.66 9.42
C GLY A 84 -23.41 13.94 10.72
N LEU A 85 -22.54 14.10 11.73
CA LEU A 85 -22.66 13.43 13.02
C LEU A 85 -23.96 13.85 13.73
N TRP A 86 -24.82 12.87 14.06
CA TRP A 86 -26.12 13.10 14.71
C TRP A 86 -26.97 14.16 14.00
N ASP A 87 -26.97 14.09 12.67
CA ASP A 87 -27.71 14.97 11.77
C ASP A 87 -27.32 16.46 11.91
N LYS A 88 -26.06 16.73 12.33
CA LYS A 88 -25.50 18.09 12.45
C LYS A 88 -24.42 18.36 11.39
N PRO A 89 -24.30 19.60 10.90
CA PRO A 89 -23.15 20.03 10.10
C PRO A 89 -21.83 19.67 10.78
N THR A 90 -21.04 18.81 10.14
CA THR A 90 -19.83 18.24 10.72
C THR A 90 -18.65 18.43 9.78
N LEU A 91 -17.60 19.09 10.28
CA LEU A 91 -16.33 19.26 9.58
C LEU A 91 -15.36 18.13 9.95
N ILE A 92 -15.03 17.27 9.00
CA ILE A 92 -14.08 16.17 9.17
C ILE A 92 -12.79 16.53 8.44
N ASN A 93 -11.65 16.33 9.10
CA ASN A 93 -10.33 16.56 8.51
C ASN A 93 -9.28 15.62 9.09
N ASN A 94 -8.21 15.41 8.33
CA ASN A 94 -7.05 14.66 8.79
C ASN A 94 -6.26 15.45 9.84
N VAL A 95 -5.59 14.72 10.74
CA VAL A 95 -4.73 15.28 11.77
C VAL A 95 -3.59 16.13 11.18
N GLU A 96 -3.00 15.70 10.06
CA GLU A 96 -1.95 16.45 9.36
C GLU A 96 -2.43 17.84 8.92
N THR A 97 -3.64 17.93 8.36
CA THR A 97 -4.26 19.20 7.97
C THR A 97 -4.40 20.12 9.19
N TYR A 98 -4.92 19.62 10.31
CA TYR A 98 -5.06 20.40 11.52
C TYR A 98 -3.73 20.75 12.19
N ALA A 99 -2.69 19.93 12.03
CA ALA A 99 -1.34 20.21 12.52
C ALA A 99 -0.66 21.36 11.76
N ALA A 100 -0.95 21.52 10.47
CA ALA A 100 -0.42 22.62 9.65
C ALA A 100 -1.03 23.99 10.02
N ILE A 101 -2.31 24.03 10.41
CA ILE A 101 -3.04 25.30 10.67
C ILE A 101 -2.35 26.21 11.70
N PRO A 102 -1.96 25.75 12.91
CA PRO A 102 -1.25 26.61 13.87
C PRO A 102 0.07 27.18 13.32
N TRP A 103 0.77 26.42 12.47
CA TRP A 103 2.01 26.90 11.84
C TRP A 103 1.70 28.01 10.84
N ILE A 104 0.66 27.85 10.02
CA ILE A 104 0.20 28.85 9.04
C ILE A 104 -0.18 30.16 9.73
N PHE A 105 -0.91 30.10 10.85
CA PHE A 105 -1.27 31.32 11.59
C PHE A 105 -0.06 32.04 12.19
N ARG A 106 1.00 31.31 12.57
CA ARG A 106 2.22 31.90 13.14
C ARG A 106 3.17 32.48 12.10
N ASN A 107 3.18 31.93 10.88
CA ASN A 107 4.15 32.29 9.84
C ASN A 107 3.49 32.93 8.61
N GLU A 108 2.19 33.21 8.69
CA GLU A 108 1.35 33.71 7.60
C GLU A 108 1.12 32.70 6.46
N ALA A 109 -0.01 32.88 5.75
CA ALA A 109 -0.38 32.01 4.64
C ALA A 109 0.58 32.11 3.45
N GLY A 110 1.21 33.27 3.25
CA GLY A 110 2.21 33.49 2.20
C GLY A 110 3.42 32.56 2.34
N ALA A 111 3.92 32.36 3.55
CA ALA A 111 5.05 31.47 3.79
C ALA A 111 4.71 30.01 3.44
N TYR A 112 3.53 29.52 3.87
CA TYR A 112 3.12 28.14 3.56
C TYR A 112 2.85 27.93 2.06
N SER A 113 2.19 28.89 1.40
CA SER A 113 1.85 28.81 -0.03
C SER A 113 3.02 29.08 -0.97
N SER A 114 4.14 29.61 -0.46
CA SER A 114 5.40 29.71 -1.19
C SER A 114 6.10 28.36 -1.36
N ILE A 115 5.76 27.38 -0.52
CA ILE A 115 6.24 26.00 -0.61
C ILE A 115 5.30 25.21 -1.53
N GLY A 116 5.86 24.38 -2.41
CA GLY A 116 5.07 23.52 -3.29
C GLY A 116 4.97 24.00 -4.73
N THR A 117 4.06 23.40 -5.48
CA THR A 117 3.78 23.76 -6.88
C THR A 117 2.65 24.79 -6.98
N ALA A 118 2.25 25.17 -8.20
CA ALA A 118 1.10 26.07 -8.37
C ALA A 118 -0.21 25.46 -7.82
N GLY A 119 -0.44 24.18 -8.10
CA GLY A 119 -1.66 23.46 -7.71
C GLY A 119 -1.57 22.70 -6.39
N SER A 120 -0.40 22.59 -5.75
CA SER A 120 -0.21 21.83 -4.50
C SER A 120 0.73 22.57 -3.56
N LYS A 121 0.15 23.21 -2.53
CA LYS A 121 0.88 24.07 -1.58
C LYS A 121 1.31 23.33 -0.32
N GLY A 122 2.40 23.80 0.28
CA GLY A 122 2.87 23.35 1.58
C GLY A 122 3.74 22.09 1.54
N THR A 123 3.73 21.38 2.64
CA THR A 123 4.50 20.15 2.88
C THR A 123 3.58 18.94 3.00
N LYS A 124 4.16 17.75 2.84
CA LYS A 124 3.48 16.47 3.05
C LYS A 124 4.34 15.54 3.87
N VAL A 125 3.71 14.86 4.83
CA VAL A 125 4.33 13.78 5.58
C VAL A 125 4.15 12.45 4.85
N PHE A 126 5.24 11.72 4.63
CA PHE A 126 5.25 10.37 4.10
C PHE A 126 5.83 9.37 5.10
N ALA A 127 5.26 8.18 5.13
CA ALA A 127 5.88 6.99 5.71
C ALA A 127 6.67 6.28 4.60
N LEU A 128 7.98 6.52 4.56
CA LEU A 128 8.92 5.90 3.63
C LEU A 128 9.36 4.53 4.17
N THR A 129 9.07 3.49 3.42
CA THR A 129 9.28 2.08 3.80
C THR A 129 9.68 1.25 2.57
N GLY A 130 9.89 -0.05 2.73
CA GLY A 130 10.32 -0.97 1.69
C GLY A 130 11.84 -1.10 1.59
N LYS A 131 12.34 -1.28 0.36
CA LYS A 131 13.73 -1.62 0.04
C LYS A 131 14.64 -0.39 0.01
N VAL A 132 14.68 0.36 1.10
CA VAL A 132 15.41 1.63 1.21
C VAL A 132 16.35 1.63 2.41
N ASN A 133 17.52 2.26 2.31
CA ASN A 133 18.53 2.25 3.38
C ASN A 133 18.06 3.00 4.65
N ARG A 134 17.29 4.08 4.48
CA ARG A 134 16.77 4.92 5.56
C ARG A 134 15.25 5.07 5.42
N GLY A 135 14.52 4.15 6.03
CA GLY A 135 13.07 4.26 6.18
C GLY A 135 12.66 5.11 7.39
N GLY A 136 11.42 5.59 7.42
CA GLY A 136 10.88 6.39 8.52
C GLY A 136 9.76 7.34 8.10
N LEU A 137 9.39 8.22 9.02
CA LEU A 137 8.52 9.36 8.71
C LEU A 137 9.38 10.52 8.20
N ILE A 138 9.01 11.05 7.04
CA ILE A 138 9.68 12.19 6.41
C ILE A 138 8.64 13.27 6.12
N GLU A 139 9.01 14.53 6.28
CA GLU A 139 8.22 15.67 5.83
C GLU A 139 8.95 16.31 4.65
N VAL A 140 8.28 16.40 3.51
CA VAL A 140 8.87 16.93 2.27
C VAL A 140 8.02 18.07 1.72
N PRO A 141 8.64 19.09 1.08
CA PRO A 141 7.89 20.07 0.33
C PRO A 141 7.18 19.39 -0.85
N MET A 142 5.94 19.82 -1.13
CA MET A 142 5.25 19.42 -2.36
C MET A 142 6.11 19.78 -3.58
N GLY A 143 6.03 18.98 -4.65
CA GLY A 143 6.82 19.15 -5.87
C GLY A 143 8.22 18.53 -5.84
N MET A 144 8.70 18.02 -4.70
CA MET A 144 9.93 17.21 -4.65
C MET A 144 9.74 15.93 -5.48
N THR A 145 10.75 15.48 -6.23
CA THR A 145 10.62 14.28 -7.08
C THR A 145 10.72 12.98 -6.29
N ILE A 146 10.10 11.92 -6.80
CA ILE A 146 10.23 10.56 -6.24
C ILE A 146 11.71 10.16 -6.11
N ARG A 147 12.51 10.43 -7.15
CA ARG A 147 13.94 10.15 -7.18
C ARG A 147 14.66 10.78 -6.01
N HIS A 148 14.41 12.07 -5.76
CA HIS A 148 15.06 12.77 -4.66
C HIS A 148 14.70 12.14 -3.31
N ILE A 149 13.43 11.76 -3.12
CA ILE A 149 13.00 11.10 -1.88
C ILE A 149 13.70 9.74 -1.72
N VAL A 150 13.74 8.91 -2.76
CA VAL A 150 14.33 7.56 -2.67
C VAL A 150 15.86 7.63 -2.51
N GLU A 151 16.53 8.40 -3.36
CA GLU A 151 18.00 8.43 -3.43
C GLU A 151 18.61 9.30 -2.33
N GLN A 152 18.08 10.52 -2.10
CA GLN A 152 18.70 11.49 -1.18
C GLN A 152 18.18 11.36 0.25
N ILE A 153 16.87 11.24 0.45
CA ILE A 153 16.29 11.11 1.79
C ILE A 153 16.40 9.66 2.26
N GLY A 154 15.94 8.72 1.43
CA GLY A 154 16.01 7.28 1.66
C GLY A 154 17.43 6.72 1.65
N GLY A 155 18.39 7.43 1.05
CA GLY A 155 19.78 6.95 0.93
C GLY A 155 19.93 5.81 -0.08
N GLY A 156 19.02 5.73 -1.07
CA GLY A 156 19.05 4.70 -2.10
C GLY A 156 18.51 3.35 -1.65
N ILE A 157 18.60 2.37 -2.56
CA ILE A 157 18.06 1.03 -2.37
C ILE A 157 18.92 0.22 -1.41
N ALA A 158 18.25 -0.51 -0.52
CA ALA A 158 18.90 -1.39 0.44
C ALA A 158 19.72 -2.47 -0.29
N GLY A 159 20.97 -2.68 0.16
CA GLY A 159 21.86 -3.69 -0.43
C GLY A 159 22.39 -3.35 -1.83
N GLY A 160 22.16 -2.13 -2.34
CA GLY A 160 22.67 -1.69 -3.65
C GLY A 160 21.94 -2.31 -4.84
N ALA A 161 20.75 -2.88 -4.62
CA ALA A 161 19.89 -3.42 -5.65
C ALA A 161 19.38 -2.29 -6.58
N LYS A 162 18.87 -2.65 -7.75
CA LYS A 162 18.30 -1.74 -8.73
C LYS A 162 16.89 -1.29 -8.33
N PHE A 163 16.70 0.03 -8.25
CA PHE A 163 15.37 0.61 -8.04
C PHE A 163 14.40 0.20 -9.16
N LYS A 164 13.26 -0.38 -8.78
CA LYS A 164 12.26 -0.89 -9.72
C LYS A 164 11.02 0.00 -9.78
N ALA A 165 10.42 0.27 -8.62
CA ALA A 165 9.17 1.02 -8.53
C ALA A 165 8.96 1.58 -7.13
N VAL A 166 8.03 2.52 -7.02
CA VAL A 166 7.51 2.97 -5.72
C VAL A 166 6.00 2.86 -5.71
N GLN A 167 5.45 2.31 -4.63
CA GLN A 167 4.02 2.30 -4.38
C GLN A 167 3.65 3.54 -3.58
N ILE A 168 2.78 4.39 -4.13
CA ILE A 168 2.42 5.69 -3.52
C ILE A 168 0.91 5.78 -3.35
N GLY A 169 0.50 6.16 -2.14
CA GLY A 169 -0.90 6.41 -1.78
C GLY A 169 -1.46 5.47 -0.71
N GLY A 170 -0.60 4.69 -0.06
CA GLY A 170 -1.01 3.63 0.86
C GLY A 170 -1.57 2.42 0.10
N PRO A 171 -2.22 1.44 0.76
CA PRO A 171 -2.53 0.15 0.15
C PRO A 171 -3.43 0.17 -1.12
N SER A 172 -4.17 1.25 -1.37
CA SER A 172 -4.98 1.42 -2.58
C SER A 172 -4.37 2.42 -3.60
N GLY A 173 -3.11 2.78 -3.41
CA GLY A 173 -2.34 3.63 -4.31
C GLY A 173 -1.78 2.88 -5.53
N GLY A 174 -1.16 3.61 -6.45
CA GLY A 174 -0.55 3.04 -7.66
C GLY A 174 0.95 2.74 -7.50
N CYS A 175 1.48 1.91 -8.39
CA CYS A 175 2.92 1.66 -8.52
C CYS A 175 3.50 2.52 -9.65
N VAL A 176 4.47 3.38 -9.33
CA VAL A 176 5.19 4.23 -10.28
C VAL A 176 6.54 3.60 -10.58
N PRO A 177 6.88 3.31 -11.85
CA PRO A 177 8.15 2.69 -12.20
C PRO A 177 9.33 3.65 -12.03
N ALA A 178 10.54 3.10 -11.88
CA ALA A 178 11.77 3.87 -11.77
C ALA A 178 12.05 4.77 -13.01
N SER A 179 11.49 4.43 -14.18
CA SER A 179 11.55 5.28 -15.38
C SER A 179 10.81 6.61 -15.22
N LEU A 180 9.86 6.69 -14.29
CA LEU A 180 9.09 7.88 -13.96
C LEU A 180 9.48 8.46 -12.58
N ALA A 181 10.66 8.14 -12.07
CA ALA A 181 11.13 8.62 -10.76
C ALA A 181 11.30 10.15 -10.70
N ASP A 182 11.42 10.83 -11.83
CA ASP A 182 11.49 12.29 -11.88
C ASP A 182 10.11 12.96 -11.77
N THR A 183 9.03 12.18 -11.61
CA THR A 183 7.69 12.70 -11.36
C THR A 183 7.67 13.48 -10.03
N PRO A 184 7.20 14.74 -10.04
CA PRO A 184 7.00 15.52 -8.83
C PRO A 184 5.93 14.91 -7.92
N ILE A 185 6.16 15.00 -6.60
CA ILE A 185 5.17 14.66 -5.59
C ILE A 185 4.21 15.83 -5.41
N ASP A 186 3.16 15.84 -6.22
CA ASP A 186 2.01 16.72 -6.10
C ASP A 186 0.73 16.00 -6.53
N TYR A 187 -0.45 16.60 -6.30
CA TYR A 187 -1.72 15.92 -6.55
C TYR A 187 -1.93 15.58 -8.04
N GLU A 188 -1.57 16.48 -8.94
CA GLU A 188 -1.85 16.36 -10.37
C GLU A 188 -0.88 15.40 -11.06
N SER A 189 0.42 15.58 -10.80
CA SER A 189 1.50 14.75 -11.34
C SER A 189 1.32 13.28 -10.94
N LEU A 190 0.99 13.00 -9.67
CA LEU A 190 0.76 11.62 -9.21
C LEU A 190 -0.47 10.98 -9.86
N LEU A 191 -1.56 11.72 -10.02
CA LEU A 191 -2.76 11.22 -10.70
C LEU A 191 -2.48 10.86 -12.17
N SER A 192 -1.66 11.66 -12.86
CA SER A 192 -1.30 11.44 -14.26
C SER A 192 -0.56 10.13 -14.50
N VAL A 193 0.23 9.66 -13.51
CA VAL A 193 0.98 8.40 -13.58
C VAL A 193 0.23 7.23 -12.96
N GLY A 194 -1.05 7.37 -12.64
CA GLY A 194 -1.88 6.30 -12.07
C GLY A 194 -1.63 6.02 -10.58
N ALA A 195 -0.91 6.92 -9.90
CA ALA A 195 -0.78 6.94 -8.44
C ALA A 195 -1.73 7.97 -7.83
N MET A 196 -1.66 8.16 -6.51
CA MET A 196 -2.46 9.19 -5.84
C MET A 196 -1.82 9.64 -4.53
N MET A 197 -2.11 10.87 -4.15
CA MET A 197 -1.83 11.37 -2.81
C MET A 197 -2.87 10.80 -1.83
N GLY A 198 -2.57 9.62 -1.28
CA GLY A 198 -3.40 8.93 -0.30
C GLY A 198 -2.97 9.22 1.14
N SER A 199 -2.79 8.16 1.94
CA SER A 199 -2.42 8.24 3.36
C SER A 199 -0.97 8.67 3.64
N GLY A 200 -0.20 9.02 2.61
CA GLY A 200 1.24 9.28 2.73
C GLY A 200 2.11 8.01 2.82
N GLY A 201 1.58 6.83 2.55
CA GLY A 201 2.41 5.62 2.42
C GLY A 201 3.23 5.63 1.13
N MET A 202 4.55 5.40 1.26
CA MET A 202 5.49 5.28 0.14
C MET A 202 6.36 4.03 0.33
N VAL A 203 6.07 2.97 -0.44
CA VAL A 203 6.81 1.69 -0.36
C VAL A 203 7.76 1.59 -1.54
N VAL A 204 9.06 1.59 -1.28
CA VAL A 204 10.12 1.44 -2.29
C VAL A 204 10.32 -0.03 -2.62
N LEU A 205 10.36 -0.36 -3.90
CA LEU A 205 10.50 -1.72 -4.44
C LEU A 205 11.76 -1.83 -5.30
N ASP A 206 12.41 -2.98 -5.24
CA ASP A 206 13.62 -3.31 -6.02
C ASP A 206 13.36 -4.43 -7.04
N GLU A 207 14.39 -4.84 -7.79
CA GLU A 207 14.31 -5.89 -8.81
C GLU A 207 13.92 -7.28 -8.27
N THR A 208 14.00 -7.49 -6.96
CA THR A 208 13.61 -8.75 -6.30
C THR A 208 12.14 -8.80 -5.92
N ASP A 209 11.38 -7.72 -6.12
CA ASP A 209 9.94 -7.67 -5.89
C ASP A 209 9.16 -8.05 -7.17
N CYS A 210 8.18 -8.94 -7.06
CA CYS A 210 7.31 -9.35 -8.18
C CYS A 210 6.11 -8.40 -8.30
N MET A 211 5.91 -7.71 -9.43
CA MET A 211 4.83 -6.71 -9.51
C MET A 211 3.42 -7.33 -9.51
N VAL A 212 3.28 -8.56 -10.02
CA VAL A 212 2.03 -9.33 -9.94
C VAL A 212 1.69 -9.64 -8.48
N ASP A 213 2.68 -10.06 -7.69
CA ASP A 213 2.50 -10.37 -6.28
C ASP A 213 2.28 -9.12 -5.43
N ILE A 214 2.96 -8.01 -5.76
CA ILE A 214 2.72 -6.69 -5.13
C ILE A 214 1.26 -6.27 -5.34
N ALA A 215 0.74 -6.38 -6.56
CA ALA A 215 -0.66 -6.08 -6.84
C ALA A 215 -1.60 -7.00 -6.05
N ARG A 216 -1.30 -8.31 -5.98
CA ARG A 216 -2.05 -9.31 -5.20
C ARG A 216 -2.06 -8.96 -3.72
N TYR A 217 -0.90 -8.65 -3.13
CA TYR A 217 -0.72 -8.33 -1.71
C TYR A 217 -1.54 -7.10 -1.29
N PHE A 218 -1.44 -6.01 -2.05
CA PHE A 218 -2.20 -4.80 -1.74
C PHE A 218 -3.70 -4.97 -1.97
N LEU A 219 -4.09 -5.75 -2.98
CA LEU A 219 -5.49 -6.09 -3.19
C LEU A 219 -6.06 -6.99 -2.08
N GLU A 220 -5.27 -7.95 -1.60
CA GLU A 220 -5.61 -8.80 -0.45
C GLU A 220 -5.89 -7.96 0.79
N PHE A 221 -5.00 -7.00 1.10
CA PHE A 221 -5.22 -6.06 2.18
C PHE A 221 -6.52 -5.26 1.98
N THR A 222 -6.69 -4.60 0.83
CA THR A 222 -7.87 -3.74 0.60
C THR A 222 -9.17 -4.53 0.62
N GLN A 223 -9.16 -5.79 0.17
CA GLN A 223 -10.32 -6.65 0.25
C GLN A 223 -10.63 -7.11 1.68
N ALA A 224 -9.61 -7.45 2.48
CA ALA A 224 -9.79 -7.74 3.90
C ALA A 224 -10.36 -6.54 4.67
N GLN A 225 -10.07 -5.32 4.19
CA GLN A 225 -10.57 -4.07 4.75
C GLN A 225 -11.91 -3.59 4.17
N SER A 226 -12.54 -4.36 3.28
CA SER A 226 -13.83 -4.02 2.70
C SER A 226 -14.96 -4.13 3.73
N CYS A 227 -15.81 -3.10 3.83
CA CYS A 227 -17.01 -3.18 4.68
C CYS A 227 -18.07 -4.16 4.13
N GLY A 228 -17.98 -4.56 2.86
CA GLY A 228 -18.91 -5.49 2.21
C GLY A 228 -20.24 -4.87 1.73
N LYS A 229 -20.41 -3.54 1.79
CA LYS A 229 -21.69 -2.89 1.44
C LYS A 229 -22.02 -2.90 -0.06
N CYS A 230 -21.08 -2.51 -0.93
CA CYS A 230 -21.33 -2.45 -2.37
C CYS A 230 -20.81 -3.71 -3.09
N THR A 231 -21.61 -4.24 -4.04
CA THR A 231 -21.30 -5.48 -4.75
C THR A 231 -20.02 -5.38 -5.57
N TYR A 232 -19.81 -4.26 -6.27
CA TYR A 232 -18.59 -4.02 -7.06
C TYR A 232 -17.33 -4.15 -6.22
N CYS A 233 -17.28 -3.53 -5.04
CA CYS A 233 -16.16 -3.73 -4.13
C CYS A 233 -16.17 -5.15 -3.56
N ARG A 234 -17.21 -5.55 -2.82
CA ARG A 234 -17.26 -6.82 -2.07
C ARG A 234 -16.92 -8.05 -2.92
N VAL A 235 -17.54 -8.16 -4.09
CA VAL A 235 -17.43 -9.33 -4.98
C VAL A 235 -16.36 -9.10 -6.04
N GLY A 236 -16.31 -7.91 -6.62
CA GLY A 236 -15.37 -7.62 -7.70
C GLY A 236 -13.91 -7.68 -7.25
N THR A 237 -13.55 -7.09 -6.10
CA THR A 237 -12.15 -7.17 -5.60
C THR A 237 -11.79 -8.59 -5.20
N LYS A 238 -12.74 -9.39 -4.68
CA LYS A 238 -12.54 -10.81 -4.43
C LYS A 238 -12.19 -11.55 -5.72
N ARG A 239 -12.97 -11.33 -6.78
CA ARG A 239 -12.73 -11.99 -8.06
C ARG A 239 -11.40 -11.58 -8.69
N MET A 240 -11.08 -10.29 -8.59
CA MET A 240 -9.79 -9.75 -9.04
C MET A 240 -8.61 -10.35 -8.24
N LEU A 241 -8.77 -10.57 -6.93
CA LEU A 241 -7.77 -11.24 -6.08
C LEU A 241 -7.59 -12.72 -6.43
N GLU A 242 -8.69 -13.43 -6.73
CA GLU A 242 -8.62 -14.82 -7.21
C GLU A 242 -7.81 -14.90 -8.51
N MET A 243 -8.05 -14.00 -9.47
CA MET A 243 -7.31 -13.95 -10.74
C MET A 243 -5.81 -13.68 -10.55
N LEU A 244 -5.44 -12.78 -9.64
CA LEU A 244 -4.03 -12.51 -9.32
C LEU A 244 -3.37 -13.66 -8.56
N THR A 245 -4.11 -14.33 -7.68
CA THR A 245 -3.65 -15.53 -6.98
C THR A 245 -3.39 -16.65 -7.98
N ASP A 246 -4.32 -16.89 -8.90
CA ASP A 246 -4.17 -17.87 -9.97
C ASP A 246 -2.92 -17.58 -10.84
N LEU A 247 -2.65 -16.31 -11.16
CA LEU A 247 -1.42 -15.90 -11.84
C LEU A 247 -0.15 -16.22 -11.05
N CYS A 248 -0.15 -15.97 -9.73
CA CYS A 248 0.98 -16.31 -8.85
C CYS A 248 1.17 -17.83 -8.69
N GLU A 249 0.10 -18.61 -8.91
CA GLU A 249 0.12 -20.07 -8.95
C GLU A 249 0.45 -20.64 -10.34
N GLY A 250 0.63 -19.79 -11.36
CA GLY A 250 0.93 -20.19 -12.72
C GLY A 250 -0.25 -20.75 -13.50
N LYS A 251 -1.48 -20.46 -13.09
CA LYS A 251 -2.68 -20.78 -13.86
C LYS A 251 -2.92 -19.73 -14.97
N PRO A 252 -3.63 -20.09 -16.04
CA PRO A 252 -3.99 -19.15 -17.09
C PRO A 252 -4.93 -18.07 -16.54
N CYS A 253 -4.75 -16.83 -17.01
CA CYS A 253 -5.60 -15.70 -16.66
C CYS A 253 -5.74 -14.80 -17.89
N ASP A 254 -6.94 -14.27 -18.11
CA ASP A 254 -7.21 -13.28 -19.14
C ASP A 254 -6.94 -11.87 -18.58
N LEU A 255 -5.88 -11.23 -19.08
CA LEU A 255 -5.47 -9.90 -18.63
C LEU A 255 -6.45 -8.80 -19.03
N ASP A 256 -7.13 -8.95 -20.17
CA ASP A 256 -8.11 -7.97 -20.62
C ASP A 256 -9.37 -8.08 -19.77
N ALA A 257 -9.79 -9.29 -19.41
CA ALA A 257 -10.85 -9.50 -18.43
C ALA A 257 -10.49 -8.93 -17.05
N LEU A 258 -9.24 -9.10 -16.60
CA LEU A 258 -8.74 -8.54 -15.34
C LEU A 258 -8.80 -7.01 -15.34
N GLU A 259 -8.31 -6.38 -16.40
CA GLU A 259 -8.31 -4.93 -16.55
C GLU A 259 -9.72 -4.35 -16.65
N ASN A 260 -10.61 -5.01 -17.39
CA ASN A 260 -12.01 -4.61 -17.51
C ASN A 260 -12.74 -4.71 -16.16
N LEU A 261 -12.53 -5.79 -15.41
CA LEU A 261 -13.08 -5.94 -14.07
C LEU A 261 -12.56 -4.83 -13.14
N ALA A 262 -11.26 -4.53 -13.17
CA ALA A 262 -10.66 -3.46 -12.38
C ALA A 262 -11.31 -2.08 -12.67
N LYS A 263 -11.55 -1.76 -13.95
CA LYS A 263 -12.25 -0.53 -14.37
C LYS A 263 -13.71 -0.49 -13.89
N GLN A 264 -14.43 -1.61 -13.96
CA GLN A 264 -15.80 -1.72 -13.47
C GLN A 264 -15.89 -1.54 -11.94
N ILE A 265 -14.97 -2.13 -11.19
CA ILE A 265 -14.89 -1.95 -9.72
C ILE A 265 -14.67 -0.48 -9.39
N LYS A 266 -13.73 0.17 -10.09
CA LYS A 266 -13.40 1.59 -9.90
C LYS A 266 -14.59 2.51 -10.15
N ALA A 267 -15.36 2.23 -11.21
CA ALA A 267 -16.54 3.02 -11.57
C ALA A 267 -17.75 2.75 -10.67
N GLY A 268 -17.99 1.49 -10.30
CA GLY A 268 -19.21 1.05 -9.60
C GLY A 268 -19.13 1.06 -8.07
N SER A 269 -17.95 1.25 -7.48
CA SER A 269 -17.79 1.24 -6.02
C SER A 269 -18.31 2.52 -5.36
N LEU A 270 -18.90 2.36 -4.19
CA LEU A 270 -19.56 3.45 -3.45
C LEU A 270 -18.56 4.45 -2.86
N CYS A 271 -17.55 3.98 -2.14
CA CYS A 271 -16.61 4.83 -1.41
C CYS A 271 -15.19 4.82 -2.01
N GLY A 272 -14.33 5.72 -1.51
CA GLY A 272 -12.95 5.87 -1.96
C GLY A 272 -12.13 4.57 -1.91
N LEU A 273 -12.31 3.74 -0.89
CA LEU A 273 -11.64 2.44 -0.78
C LEU A 273 -11.92 1.55 -2.00
N GLY A 274 -13.18 1.31 -2.33
CA GLY A 274 -13.53 0.45 -3.45
C GLY A 274 -13.14 1.06 -4.81
N LYS A 275 -13.22 2.39 -4.94
CA LYS A 275 -12.81 3.09 -6.17
C LYS A 275 -11.31 3.01 -6.43
N THR A 276 -10.50 2.95 -5.36
CA THR A 276 -9.04 2.98 -5.45
C THR A 276 -8.40 1.60 -5.28
N ALA A 277 -9.09 0.62 -4.71
CA ALA A 277 -8.60 -0.76 -4.57
C ALA A 277 -8.04 -1.38 -5.86
N PRO A 278 -8.55 -1.07 -7.08
CA PRO A 278 -7.96 -1.58 -8.32
C PRO A 278 -6.68 -0.86 -8.78
N ASN A 279 -6.29 0.27 -8.19
CA ASN A 279 -5.14 1.06 -8.66
C ASN A 279 -3.81 0.29 -8.66
N PRO A 280 -3.44 -0.52 -7.65
CA PRO A 280 -2.24 -1.35 -7.72
C PRO A 280 -2.26 -2.27 -8.95
N VAL A 281 -3.42 -2.86 -9.27
CA VAL A 281 -3.59 -3.78 -10.42
C VAL A 281 -3.50 -3.02 -11.74
N LEU A 282 -4.21 -1.89 -11.88
CA LEU A 282 -4.21 -1.10 -13.10
C LEU A 282 -2.83 -0.52 -13.41
N SER A 283 -2.14 0.02 -12.41
CA SER A 283 -0.80 0.60 -12.59
C SER A 283 0.24 -0.47 -12.92
N THR A 284 0.19 -1.64 -12.28
CA THR A 284 1.13 -2.74 -12.58
C THR A 284 0.85 -3.41 -13.92
N LEU A 285 -0.40 -3.57 -14.33
CA LEU A 285 -0.74 -4.00 -15.69
C LEU A 285 -0.25 -3.00 -16.75
N HIS A 286 -0.29 -1.69 -16.44
CA HIS A 286 0.14 -0.68 -17.38
C HIS A 286 1.66 -0.61 -17.55
N TYR A 287 2.42 -0.63 -16.44
CA TYR A 287 3.87 -0.41 -16.46
C TYR A 287 4.72 -1.69 -16.45
N PHE A 288 4.14 -2.83 -16.04
CA PHE A 288 4.86 -4.09 -15.83
C PHE A 288 4.11 -5.28 -16.47
N ARG A 289 3.39 -5.05 -17.57
CA ARG A 289 2.59 -6.08 -18.26
C ARG A 289 3.43 -7.30 -18.62
N GLU A 290 4.70 -7.10 -18.94
CA GLU A 290 5.64 -8.16 -19.28
C GLU A 290 5.81 -9.17 -18.13
N GLU A 291 5.69 -8.75 -16.86
CA GLU A 291 5.75 -9.68 -15.73
C GLU A 291 4.50 -10.55 -15.62
N TYR A 292 3.34 -10.01 -15.99
CA TYR A 292 2.10 -10.78 -16.10
C TYR A 292 2.20 -11.81 -17.24
N GLU A 293 2.71 -11.39 -18.40
CA GLU A 293 2.91 -12.26 -19.55
C GLU A 293 3.92 -13.39 -19.27
N GLU A 294 4.99 -13.10 -18.52
CA GLU A 294 5.94 -14.12 -18.04
C GLU A 294 5.27 -15.17 -17.13
N HIS A 295 4.41 -14.73 -16.22
CA HIS A 295 3.65 -15.64 -15.35
C HIS A 295 2.70 -16.54 -16.16
N ILE A 296 2.06 -15.99 -17.20
CA ILE A 296 1.09 -16.72 -18.03
C ILE A 296 1.79 -17.69 -18.97
N HIS A 297 2.71 -17.19 -19.80
CA HIS A 297 3.27 -17.92 -20.94
C HIS A 297 4.52 -18.72 -20.57
N HIS A 298 5.38 -18.15 -19.73
CA HIS A 298 6.68 -18.76 -19.39
C HIS A 298 6.64 -19.53 -18.06
N LYS A 299 5.54 -19.44 -17.30
CA LYS A 299 5.38 -20.05 -15.97
C LYS A 299 6.58 -19.75 -15.07
N LYS A 300 7.07 -18.51 -15.14
CA LYS A 300 8.28 -18.05 -14.48
C LYS A 300 7.99 -16.75 -13.74
N CYS A 301 8.55 -16.62 -12.54
CA CYS A 301 8.59 -15.36 -11.79
C CYS A 301 10.03 -14.87 -11.73
N ARG A 302 10.38 -13.83 -12.50
CA ARG A 302 11.75 -13.28 -12.55
C ARG A 302 12.31 -12.87 -11.18
N ALA A 303 11.43 -12.40 -10.29
CA ALA A 303 11.76 -12.00 -8.92
C ALA A 303 11.90 -13.22 -7.97
N GLY A 304 11.39 -14.39 -8.35
CA GLY A 304 11.46 -15.61 -7.56
C GLY A 304 10.60 -15.61 -6.29
N VAL A 305 9.61 -14.71 -6.20
CA VAL A 305 8.68 -14.58 -5.07
C VAL A 305 7.56 -15.62 -5.13
N CYS A 306 7.04 -15.88 -6.33
CA CYS A 306 5.95 -16.84 -6.52
C CYS A 306 6.49 -18.27 -6.54
N SER A 307 6.43 -18.97 -5.40
CA SER A 307 6.98 -20.33 -5.23
C SER A 307 6.50 -21.34 -6.27
N ALA A 308 5.23 -21.25 -6.69
CA ALA A 308 4.65 -22.11 -7.71
C ALA A 308 5.29 -21.94 -9.10
N LEU A 309 5.93 -20.80 -9.36
CA LEU A 309 6.59 -20.47 -10.63
C LEU A 309 8.11 -20.67 -10.59
N LEU A 310 8.66 -21.14 -9.45
CA LEU A 310 10.08 -21.43 -9.34
C LEU A 310 10.45 -22.71 -10.11
N SER A 311 11.66 -22.72 -10.64
CA SER A 311 12.30 -23.89 -11.21
C SER A 311 13.69 -24.07 -10.60
N TYR A 312 14.07 -25.33 -10.39
CA TYR A 312 15.40 -25.67 -9.87
C TYR A 312 16.11 -26.55 -10.90
N THR A 313 17.26 -26.09 -11.37
CA THR A 313 18.07 -26.79 -12.38
C THR A 313 19.48 -27.02 -11.88
N ILE A 314 20.09 -28.13 -12.27
CA ILE A 314 21.46 -28.49 -11.86
C ILE A 314 22.42 -28.15 -13.00
N ASN A 315 23.41 -27.30 -12.73
CA ASN A 315 24.43 -26.88 -13.68
C ASN A 315 25.70 -27.74 -13.59
N ASP A 316 26.71 -27.42 -14.40
CA ASP A 316 27.94 -28.22 -14.54
C ASP A 316 28.87 -28.18 -13.32
N LYS A 317 28.60 -27.32 -12.32
CA LYS A 317 29.34 -27.32 -11.05
C LYS A 317 28.98 -28.50 -10.15
N CYS A 318 28.03 -29.35 -10.57
CA CYS A 318 27.61 -30.52 -9.80
C CYS A 318 28.70 -31.60 -9.78
N VAL A 319 29.18 -31.92 -8.58
CA VAL A 319 30.19 -32.98 -8.37
C VAL A 319 29.59 -34.35 -8.02
N GLY A 320 28.27 -34.52 -8.09
CA GLY A 320 27.60 -35.80 -7.80
C GLY A 320 27.72 -36.27 -6.34
N CYS A 321 27.71 -35.35 -5.36
CA CYS A 321 27.93 -35.65 -3.93
C CYS A 321 26.74 -36.32 -3.21
N GLY A 322 25.57 -36.41 -3.83
CA GLY A 322 24.37 -37.02 -3.24
C GLY A 322 23.60 -36.14 -2.25
N ALA A 323 24.12 -34.98 -1.84
CA ALA A 323 23.53 -34.20 -0.75
C ALA A 323 22.11 -33.70 -1.06
N CYS A 324 21.90 -33.18 -2.28
CA CYS A 324 20.60 -32.72 -2.73
C CYS A 324 19.55 -33.86 -2.79
N LYS A 325 19.97 -35.09 -3.10
CA LYS A 325 19.08 -36.26 -3.21
C LYS A 325 18.57 -36.69 -1.82
N ARG A 326 19.44 -36.68 -0.81
CA ARG A 326 19.09 -37.06 0.57
C ARG A 326 18.07 -36.13 1.23
N VAL A 327 18.02 -34.86 0.81
CA VAL A 327 17.09 -33.86 1.35
C VAL A 327 15.86 -33.68 0.48
N CYS A 328 15.68 -34.44 -0.61
CA CYS A 328 14.52 -34.29 -1.47
C CYS A 328 13.34 -35.09 -0.89
N PRO A 329 12.22 -34.45 -0.49
CA PRO A 329 11.11 -35.15 0.17
C PRO A 329 10.27 -36.00 -0.80
N VAL A 330 10.47 -35.85 -2.11
CA VAL A 330 9.68 -36.47 -3.18
C VAL A 330 10.56 -37.22 -4.18
N ASP A 331 11.82 -37.48 -3.81
CA ASP A 331 12.79 -38.22 -4.62
C ASP A 331 12.90 -37.73 -6.09
N ALA A 332 12.76 -36.42 -6.30
CA ALA A 332 12.80 -35.78 -7.62
C ALA A 332 14.22 -35.63 -8.21
N ILE A 333 15.27 -36.17 -7.56
CA ILE A 333 16.66 -36.01 -8.02
C ILE A 333 17.22 -37.33 -8.53
N GLU A 334 17.52 -37.33 -9.82
CA GLU A 334 18.10 -38.44 -10.56
C GLU A 334 19.61 -38.26 -10.72
N GLY A 335 20.33 -39.39 -10.86
CA GLY A 335 21.77 -39.42 -11.05
C GLY A 335 22.48 -40.34 -10.07
N THR A 336 23.70 -40.77 -10.45
CA THR A 336 24.54 -41.67 -9.67
C THR A 336 25.71 -40.91 -9.04
N ARG A 337 26.42 -41.57 -8.11
CA ARG A 337 27.52 -40.94 -7.35
C ARG A 337 28.66 -40.57 -8.30
N LYS A 338 29.21 -39.37 -8.14
CA LYS A 338 30.25 -38.76 -9.00
C LYS A 338 29.77 -38.36 -10.42
N GLU A 339 28.48 -38.46 -10.72
CA GLU A 339 27.90 -37.95 -11.96
C GLU A 339 27.03 -36.71 -11.71
N LYS A 340 26.82 -35.91 -12.76
CA LYS A 340 25.93 -34.75 -12.71
C LYS A 340 24.50 -35.23 -12.46
N HIS A 341 23.89 -34.75 -11.39
CA HIS A 341 22.51 -35.04 -11.09
C HIS A 341 21.55 -34.19 -11.94
N ARG A 342 20.30 -34.64 -12.06
CA ARG A 342 19.20 -33.93 -12.72
C ARG A 342 17.98 -33.87 -11.80
N ILE A 343 17.25 -32.77 -11.84
CA ILE A 343 15.97 -32.62 -11.14
C ILE A 343 14.85 -32.92 -12.12
N ASP A 344 14.04 -33.93 -11.81
CA ASP A 344 12.78 -34.21 -12.48
C ASP A 344 11.76 -33.13 -12.10
N GLN A 345 11.45 -32.25 -13.07
CA GLN A 345 10.53 -31.14 -12.85
C GLN A 345 9.08 -31.59 -12.62
N ASN A 346 8.71 -32.79 -13.07
CA ASN A 346 7.35 -33.31 -12.90
C ASN A 346 7.10 -33.79 -11.46
N LYS A 347 8.16 -34.25 -10.76
CA LYS A 347 8.10 -34.66 -9.35
C LYS A 347 8.43 -33.53 -8.40
N CYS A 348 9.16 -32.51 -8.85
CA CYS A 348 9.65 -31.45 -7.98
C CYS A 348 8.50 -30.59 -7.41
N ILE A 349 8.34 -30.63 -6.09
CA ILE A 349 7.39 -29.76 -5.36
C ILE A 349 7.98 -28.38 -5.02
N LYS A 350 9.13 -28.01 -5.62
CA LYS A 350 9.76 -26.69 -5.53
C LYS A 350 10.09 -26.21 -4.10
N CYS A 351 10.30 -27.12 -3.16
CA CYS A 351 10.58 -26.81 -1.75
C CYS A 351 11.92 -26.11 -1.47
N GLY A 352 12.85 -26.07 -2.43
CA GLY A 352 14.12 -25.35 -2.31
C GLY A 352 15.18 -25.99 -1.40
N GLN A 353 14.88 -27.10 -0.71
CA GLN A 353 15.83 -27.77 0.19
C GLN A 353 17.13 -28.22 -0.52
N CYS A 354 17.01 -28.67 -1.77
CA CYS A 354 18.17 -29.03 -2.59
C CYS A 354 19.09 -27.82 -2.83
N TYR A 355 18.52 -26.67 -3.18
CA TYR A 355 19.25 -25.42 -3.44
C TYR A 355 20.00 -24.95 -2.19
N GLN A 356 19.34 -24.91 -1.03
CA GLN A 356 19.95 -24.49 0.24
C GLN A 356 21.08 -25.42 0.71
N THR A 357 20.96 -26.72 0.43
CA THR A 357 21.96 -27.74 0.84
C THR A 357 23.19 -27.75 -0.07
N CYS A 358 23.11 -27.18 -1.28
CA CYS A 358 24.18 -27.27 -2.27
C CYS A 358 25.36 -26.34 -1.94
N LYS A 359 26.43 -26.90 -1.36
CA LYS A 359 27.69 -26.17 -1.07
C LYS A 359 28.51 -25.76 -2.30
N PHE A 360 28.17 -26.27 -3.48
CA PHE A 360 28.91 -26.03 -4.73
C PHE A 360 28.24 -25.00 -5.65
N SER A 361 27.13 -24.39 -5.21
CA SER A 361 26.30 -23.51 -6.04
C SER A 361 25.93 -24.14 -7.39
N ALA A 362 25.75 -25.46 -7.38
CA ALA A 362 25.47 -26.28 -8.56
C ALA A 362 23.98 -26.35 -8.90
N ILE A 363 23.12 -25.76 -8.07
CA ILE A 363 21.68 -25.69 -8.29
C ILE A 363 21.32 -24.22 -8.52
N THR A 364 20.74 -23.93 -9.67
CA THR A 364 20.21 -22.61 -10.04
C THR A 364 18.72 -22.56 -9.76
N ARG A 365 18.28 -21.46 -9.14
CA ARG A 365 16.87 -21.11 -8.92
C ARG A 365 16.48 -20.10 -9.99
N ALA A 366 15.47 -20.39 -10.80
CA ALA A 366 15.03 -19.56 -11.90
C ALA A 366 13.51 -19.41 -11.95
#